data_AF-A0A4R4CVP9-F1
#
_entry.id   AF-A0A4R4CVP9-F1
#
_cell.length_a   1.000
_cell.length_b   1.000
_cell.length_c   1.000
_cell.angle_alpha   90.00
_cell.angle_beta   90.00
_cell.angle_gamma   90.00
#
_symmetry.space_group_name_H-M   'P 1'
#
loop_
_entity.id
_entity.type
_entity.pdbx_description
1 polymer ?
#
loop_
_entity_poly.entity_id
_entity_poly.type
_entity_poly.pdbx_seq_one_letter_code
_entity_poly.pdbx_strand_id
1 'polypeptide(L)'
;MFREKVFAIALTCTLFLTVIAHSSLSTRPSNISKEQFSEKLPALLRLEDVGPGEEYTSQENLDKLIVLADYLKQEGIPFEVSLIPRMVVPGRNYDVAITDHTEYARKFVSTIKSLEEKGGIIGVHGYTHQSGNSNSVSGYEFYSSAKNPDVPNTYAYAKERAEKAIALFDQAGIRPAYWETPHYSASPQQLVAFQEQIGLIYENNYYYPEAWKSNSVVNQHQEYYCGLDVVPAPLGHLNSPERLAAMLAVLDDPAKNGTLASLYVHPTYEFQFIKKVQQKNGEVQYIYDENSLLHQLVKELKNRRYAFVSIYSLVGFVPAQRAENIQFDPRDEVFTGQFVTGASGKNVLIWNKKTNQWHMFRYSASWYAPRKDINAFQDLGVWLKDLSLDSGTIPIVGYFKNKDKQDLLLLNTVSGSMILAENNGNKFIPNYLKWQALNDFQNVDPVAGELNGDGLTDLLLYDRDNGRIGRAINQGGCFSDITWQSFNLLKAKSLKLLTGDFNGDGTSDILGINFDTDTWQVLVGVKAHGFSLSPKRWNSQFSISRDFKLFAADINGDNKDDVMVHSPDGLWKSFTMDGREFVSGGSFGPWGSGNTEVALADINGDQKADLIMINHSTGTYNLNSAISVLGK
;
A
#
# COMPACT_ATOMS: atom_id res chain seq x y z
N MET A 1 17.64 50.35 -40.98
CA MET A 1 18.04 50.57 -39.57
C MET A 1 18.54 49.22 -39.05
N PHE A 2 19.81 48.80 -39.11
CA PHE A 2 21.07 49.50 -38.82
C PHE A 2 20.93 50.22 -37.47
N ARG A 3 21.55 49.80 -36.36
CA ARG A 3 22.98 49.47 -36.08
C ARG A 3 23.04 48.81 -34.68
N GLU A 4 24.00 48.02 -34.21
CA GLU A 4 25.36 47.62 -34.62
C GLU A 4 25.84 46.52 -33.63
N LYS A 5 26.42 45.37 -34.06
CA LYS A 5 27.87 45.11 -34.33
C LYS A 5 28.71 44.99 -33.01
N VAL A 6 29.71 44.09 -32.82
CA VAL A 6 30.62 43.38 -33.74
C VAL A 6 31.49 42.35 -32.96
N PHE A 7 31.77 41.20 -33.62
CA PHE A 7 32.99 40.36 -33.75
C PHE A 7 33.79 39.74 -32.57
N ALA A 8 33.78 38.39 -32.55
CA ALA A 8 34.81 37.43 -33.00
C ALA A 8 36.34 37.76 -33.02
N ILE A 9 37.14 36.77 -32.58
CA ILE A 9 38.40 36.17 -33.12
C ILE A 9 38.78 35.06 -32.09
N ALA A 10 38.81 33.73 -32.31
CA ALA A 10 39.42 32.81 -33.30
C ALA A 10 40.87 32.35 -32.98
N LEU A 11 40.98 31.07 -32.57
CA LEU A 11 41.98 30.03 -32.94
C LEU A 11 43.46 30.18 -32.43
N THR A 12 44.22 29.15 -31.98
CA THR A 12 44.10 27.67 -32.03
C THR A 12 45.11 26.90 -31.14
N CYS A 13 44.84 25.60 -30.92
CA CYS A 13 45.72 24.42 -30.67
C CYS A 13 46.28 24.11 -29.25
N THR A 14 46.30 22.87 -28.71
CA THR A 14 45.63 21.56 -28.96
C THR A 14 45.95 20.63 -27.76
N LEU A 15 45.01 19.86 -27.21
CA LEU A 15 45.12 18.42 -26.81
C LEU A 15 44.03 17.96 -25.81
N PHE A 16 43.49 16.76 -26.10
CA PHE A 16 42.70 15.80 -25.32
C PHE A 16 41.21 16.03 -24.99
N LEU A 17 40.40 15.07 -25.47
CA LEU A 17 39.03 14.76 -25.06
C LEU A 17 38.95 14.44 -23.56
N THR A 18 37.97 15.01 -22.86
CA THR A 18 37.18 14.26 -21.86
C THR A 18 35.87 14.97 -21.52
N VAL A 19 34.84 14.15 -21.36
CA VAL A 19 33.49 14.40 -20.86
C VAL A 19 33.51 15.18 -19.55
N ILE A 20 32.67 16.23 -19.40
CA ILE A 20 32.41 16.87 -18.10
C ILE A 20 30.91 16.94 -17.84
N ALA A 21 30.58 16.43 -16.65
CA ALA A 21 29.27 16.18 -16.09
C ALA A 21 28.44 17.45 -15.83
N HIS A 22 27.13 17.34 -16.01
CA HIS A 22 26.15 18.21 -15.38
C HIS A 22 26.16 17.93 -13.88
N SER A 23 26.70 18.84 -13.08
CA SER A 23 26.58 18.83 -11.63
C SER A 23 25.37 19.67 -11.23
N SER A 24 24.38 19.00 -10.63
CA SER A 24 23.30 19.62 -9.87
C SER A 24 23.87 20.18 -8.58
N LEU A 25 23.96 21.50 -8.49
CA LEU A 25 24.24 22.19 -7.22
C LEU A 25 22.97 22.20 -6.37
N SER A 26 22.82 21.13 -5.60
CA SER A 26 22.00 21.08 -4.39
C SER A 26 22.49 22.14 -3.40
N THR A 27 21.71 23.22 -3.26
CA THR A 27 21.88 24.17 -2.15
C THR A 27 20.89 23.79 -1.06
N ARG A 28 21.42 23.18 0.00
CA ARG A 28 20.72 22.94 1.27
C ARG A 28 20.24 24.27 1.87
N PRO A 29 19.01 24.37 2.39
CA PRO A 29 18.73 25.29 3.48
C PRO A 29 19.35 24.69 4.75
N SER A 30 20.23 25.45 5.38
CA SER A 30 20.82 25.13 6.68
C SER A 30 20.08 25.90 7.79
N ASN A 31 20.02 25.25 8.95
CA ASN A 31 19.50 25.72 10.26
C ASN A 31 18.00 25.53 10.51
N ILE A 32 17.64 24.28 10.84
CA ILE A 32 16.63 23.98 11.86
C ILE A 32 17.37 23.29 13.01
N SER A 33 17.17 23.78 14.22
CA SER A 33 17.84 23.38 15.45
C SER A 33 17.70 21.88 15.72
N LYS A 34 18.86 21.22 15.90
CA LYS A 34 18.98 19.91 16.51
C LYS A 34 18.45 19.96 17.94
N GLU A 35 17.25 19.45 18.19
CA GLU A 35 16.92 18.78 19.45
C GLU A 35 15.67 17.89 19.29
N GLN A 36 15.89 16.59 19.56
CA GLN A 36 14.92 15.54 19.91
C GLN A 36 13.88 15.07 18.89
N PHE A 37 14.30 14.39 17.83
CA PHE A 37 13.81 13.03 17.50
C PHE A 37 14.96 12.24 16.89
N SER A 38 15.39 11.20 17.59
CA SER A 38 16.40 10.28 17.09
C SER A 38 15.64 9.22 16.29
N GLU A 39 15.35 9.47 15.01
CA GLU A 39 14.81 8.41 14.15
C GLU A 39 15.80 7.24 14.15
N LYS A 40 15.30 6.05 14.46
CA LYS A 40 16.06 4.81 14.36
C LYS A 40 16.07 4.39 12.89
N LEU A 41 17.17 3.81 12.42
CA LEU A 41 17.27 3.30 11.04
C LEU A 41 16.54 1.95 10.94
N PRO A 42 15.87 1.63 9.83
CA PRO A 42 15.16 0.37 9.69
C PRO A 42 16.09 -0.83 9.47
N ALA A 43 15.75 -1.96 10.10
CA ALA A 43 16.35 -3.27 9.87
C ALA A 43 15.27 -4.31 9.56
N LEU A 44 15.57 -5.25 8.66
CA LEU A 44 14.71 -6.39 8.32
C LEU A 44 15.49 -7.69 8.51
N LEU A 45 14.79 -8.75 8.90
CA LEU A 45 15.37 -10.07 9.12
C LEU A 45 14.47 -11.13 8.48
N ARG A 46 15.01 -11.82 7.49
CA ARG A 46 14.33 -12.94 6.84
C ARG A 46 14.95 -14.30 7.18
N LEU A 47 14.08 -15.27 7.47
CA LEU A 47 14.41 -16.68 7.59
C LEU A 47 14.20 -17.35 6.21
N GLU A 48 15.27 -17.84 5.60
CA GLU A 48 15.24 -18.44 4.25
C GLU A 48 15.31 -19.97 4.26
N ASP A 49 15.01 -20.56 3.09
CA ASP A 49 15.01 -22.01 2.85
C ASP A 49 14.16 -22.80 3.85
N VAL A 50 13.03 -22.25 4.27
CA VAL A 50 12.08 -22.96 5.14
C VAL A 50 11.15 -23.76 4.24
N GLY A 51 10.99 -25.06 4.49
CA GLY A 51 10.12 -25.91 3.66
C GLY A 51 9.79 -27.24 4.31
N PRO A 52 8.74 -27.95 3.86
CA PRO A 52 8.33 -29.23 4.43
C PRO A 52 9.27 -30.34 3.93
N GLY A 53 10.56 -30.28 4.27
CA GLY A 53 11.55 -31.27 3.84
C GLY A 53 12.95 -31.03 4.42
N GLU A 54 13.90 -31.89 4.02
CA GLU A 54 15.31 -31.85 4.44
C GLU A 54 15.46 -31.70 5.97
N GLU A 55 16.04 -30.60 6.44
CA GLU A 55 16.34 -30.32 7.84
C GLU A 55 15.10 -30.12 8.71
N TYR A 56 13.93 -29.87 8.13
CA TYR A 56 12.70 -29.64 8.90
C TYR A 56 11.92 -30.92 9.19
N THR A 57 12.41 -32.08 8.75
CA THR A 57 11.71 -33.38 8.89
C THR A 57 11.63 -33.94 10.31
N SER A 58 12.46 -33.43 11.24
CA SER A 58 12.48 -33.89 12.63
C SER A 58 11.68 -32.98 13.55
N GLN A 59 10.99 -33.56 14.54
CA GLN A 59 10.30 -32.78 15.58
C GLN A 59 11.26 -31.84 16.31
N GLU A 60 12.50 -32.29 16.56
CA GLU A 60 13.51 -31.47 17.23
C GLU A 60 13.82 -30.18 16.44
N ASN A 61 13.98 -30.26 15.12
CA ASN A 61 14.28 -29.08 14.33
C ASN A 61 13.05 -28.15 14.16
N LEU A 62 11.84 -28.70 14.15
CA LEU A 62 10.62 -27.88 14.24
C LEU A 62 10.55 -27.13 15.58
N ASP A 63 10.86 -27.82 16.69
CA ASP A 63 10.91 -27.18 18.01
C ASP A 63 12.00 -26.09 18.08
N LYS A 64 13.18 -26.33 17.48
CA LYS A 64 14.24 -25.32 17.39
C LYS A 64 13.83 -24.11 16.57
N LEU A 65 13.06 -24.30 15.49
CA LEU A 65 12.51 -23.18 14.72
C LEU A 65 11.54 -22.34 15.57
N ILE A 66 10.71 -22.99 16.40
CA ILE A 66 9.85 -22.28 17.37
C ILE A 66 10.69 -21.49 18.38
N VAL A 67 11.76 -22.09 18.93
CA VAL A 67 12.65 -21.43 19.90
C VAL A 67 13.33 -20.20 19.30
N LEU A 68 13.73 -20.27 18.03
CA LEU A 68 14.26 -19.12 17.30
C LEU A 68 13.20 -18.01 17.19
N ALA A 69 11.97 -18.35 16.79
CA ALA A 69 10.87 -17.39 16.70
C ALA A 69 10.48 -16.80 18.07
N ASP A 70 10.55 -17.59 19.15
CA ASP A 70 10.32 -17.13 20.52
C ASP A 70 11.36 -16.08 20.94
N TYR A 71 12.63 -16.30 20.60
CA TYR A 71 13.69 -15.31 20.81
C TYR A 71 13.40 -14.01 20.06
N LEU A 72 13.07 -14.08 18.77
CA LEU A 72 12.76 -12.89 17.98
C LEU A 72 11.56 -12.12 18.55
N LYS A 73 10.51 -12.83 18.96
CA LYS A 73 9.35 -12.23 19.64
C LYS A 73 9.73 -11.57 20.95
N GLN A 74 10.54 -12.24 21.78
CA GLN A 74 11.01 -11.70 23.06
C GLN A 74 11.81 -10.41 22.86
N GLU A 75 12.61 -10.34 21.80
CA GLU A 75 13.39 -9.16 21.43
C GLU A 75 12.57 -8.06 20.74
N GLY A 76 11.28 -8.29 20.48
CA GLY A 76 10.38 -7.38 19.79
C GLY A 76 10.73 -7.19 18.31
N ILE A 77 11.22 -8.25 17.65
CA ILE A 77 11.70 -8.24 16.27
C ILE A 77 10.63 -8.88 15.37
N PRO A 78 9.94 -8.08 14.53
CA PRO A 78 9.23 -8.63 13.37
C PRO A 78 10.22 -9.32 12.44
N PHE A 79 9.81 -10.39 11.79
CA PHE A 79 10.67 -11.14 10.89
C PHE A 79 9.89 -11.72 9.72
N GLU A 80 10.57 -11.96 8.62
CA GLU A 80 10.02 -12.56 7.42
C GLU A 80 10.42 -14.05 7.30
N VAL A 81 9.63 -14.86 6.61
CA VAL A 81 9.89 -16.29 6.40
C VAL A 81 9.68 -16.65 4.93
N SER A 82 10.77 -16.88 4.19
CA SER A 82 10.75 -17.36 2.82
C SER A 82 10.45 -18.86 2.80
N LEU A 83 9.23 -19.21 2.43
CA LEU A 83 8.69 -20.57 2.49
C LEU A 83 8.64 -21.24 1.11
N ILE A 84 9.23 -22.42 1.00
CA ILE A 84 9.13 -23.32 -0.15
C ILE A 84 7.90 -24.21 0.06
N PRO A 85 6.84 -24.11 -0.75
CA PRO A 85 5.58 -24.79 -0.48
C PRO A 85 5.61 -26.29 -0.82
N ARG A 86 6.58 -26.75 -1.61
CA ARG A 86 6.76 -28.17 -1.95
C ARG A 86 8.23 -28.53 -2.06
N MET A 87 8.64 -29.53 -1.30
CA MET A 87 10.03 -30.02 -1.27
C MET A 87 10.13 -31.35 -2.01
N VAL A 88 11.04 -31.43 -2.98
CA VAL A 88 11.27 -32.59 -3.83
C VAL A 88 12.75 -33.01 -3.74
N VAL A 89 12.99 -34.26 -3.35
CA VAL A 89 14.32 -34.87 -3.25
C VAL A 89 14.29 -36.21 -4.00
N PRO A 90 14.54 -36.21 -5.32
CA PRO A 90 14.35 -37.38 -6.17
C PRO A 90 15.15 -38.60 -5.70
N GLY A 91 16.41 -38.40 -5.28
CA GLY A 91 17.28 -39.47 -4.80
C GLY A 91 16.81 -40.16 -3.53
N ARG A 92 15.85 -39.59 -2.80
CA ARG A 92 15.24 -40.17 -1.59
C ARG A 92 13.76 -40.55 -1.79
N ASN A 93 13.23 -40.45 -3.02
CA ASN A 93 11.80 -40.57 -3.30
C ASN A 93 10.94 -39.71 -2.36
N TYR A 94 11.42 -38.49 -2.09
CA TYR A 94 10.74 -37.53 -1.22
C TYR A 94 10.05 -36.46 -2.07
N ASP A 95 8.77 -36.25 -1.84
CA ASP A 95 7.96 -35.24 -2.50
C ASP A 95 6.83 -34.90 -1.54
N VAL A 96 6.97 -33.76 -0.84
CA VAL A 96 6.02 -33.34 0.19
C VAL A 96 5.65 -31.88 -0.03
N ALA A 97 4.35 -31.62 -0.10
CA ALA A 97 3.78 -30.29 -0.13
C ALA A 97 3.21 -29.88 1.23
N ILE A 98 3.09 -28.58 1.47
CA ILE A 98 2.44 -28.02 2.67
C ILE A 98 0.95 -28.41 2.79
N THR A 99 0.32 -28.88 1.72
CA THR A 99 -1.08 -29.32 1.71
C THR A 99 -1.26 -30.80 2.00
N ASP A 100 -0.17 -31.57 2.05
CA ASP A 100 -0.26 -33.02 2.23
C ASP A 100 -0.83 -33.40 3.61
N HIS A 101 -1.56 -34.50 3.64
CA HIS A 101 -2.20 -35.00 4.87
C HIS A 101 -1.31 -35.96 5.66
N THR A 102 0.01 -35.87 5.51
CA THR A 102 0.94 -36.62 6.37
C THR A 102 0.99 -35.99 7.77
N GLU A 103 1.36 -36.78 8.79
CA GLU A 103 1.56 -36.24 10.14
C GLU A 103 2.64 -35.15 10.14
N TYR A 104 3.69 -35.38 9.36
CA TYR A 104 4.79 -34.45 9.19
C TYR A 104 4.33 -33.10 8.59
N ALA A 105 3.67 -33.12 7.42
CA ALA A 105 3.23 -31.90 6.76
C ALA A 105 2.28 -31.08 7.66
N ARG A 106 1.38 -31.74 8.41
CA ARG A 106 0.53 -31.06 9.41
C ARG A 106 1.33 -30.40 10.52
N LYS A 107 2.34 -31.09 11.08
CA LYS A 107 3.22 -30.52 12.11
C LYS A 107 4.02 -29.33 11.59
N PHE A 108 4.53 -29.44 10.36
CA PHE A 108 5.24 -28.35 9.71
C PHE A 108 4.32 -27.13 9.50
N VAL A 109 3.13 -27.29 8.92
CA VAL A 109 2.17 -26.19 8.77
C VAL A 109 1.76 -25.58 10.10
N SER A 110 1.54 -26.39 11.14
CA SER A 110 1.28 -25.89 12.49
C SER A 110 2.46 -25.08 13.05
N THR A 111 3.69 -25.44 12.70
CA THR A 111 4.90 -24.70 13.06
C THR A 111 4.92 -23.34 12.35
N ILE A 112 4.62 -23.30 11.05
CA ILE A 112 4.52 -22.04 10.29
C ILE A 112 3.46 -21.10 10.86
N LYS A 113 2.27 -21.61 11.20
CA LYS A 113 1.23 -20.79 11.87
C LYS A 113 1.67 -20.25 13.23
N SER A 114 2.43 -21.04 13.98
CA SER A 114 3.03 -20.62 15.26
C SER A 114 4.10 -19.53 15.06
N LEU A 115 4.79 -19.50 13.92
CA LEU A 115 5.70 -18.40 13.54
C LEU A 115 4.90 -17.13 13.23
N GLU A 116 3.77 -17.21 12.51
CA GLU A 116 2.87 -16.07 12.26
C GLU A 116 2.36 -15.44 13.57
N GLU A 117 1.91 -16.26 14.53
CA GLU A 117 1.52 -15.81 15.88
C GLU A 117 2.66 -15.17 16.71
N LYS A 118 3.91 -15.32 16.24
CA LYS A 118 5.10 -14.74 16.85
C LYS A 118 5.64 -13.52 16.10
N GLY A 119 4.90 -13.02 15.11
CA GLY A 119 5.29 -11.85 14.32
C GLY A 119 6.01 -12.20 13.02
N GLY A 120 5.99 -13.47 12.61
CA GLY A 120 6.51 -13.94 11.34
C GLY A 120 5.59 -13.58 10.17
N ILE A 121 6.15 -13.00 9.12
CA ILE A 121 5.45 -12.68 7.88
C ILE A 121 5.92 -13.65 6.80
N ILE A 122 5.01 -14.50 6.31
CA ILE A 122 5.38 -15.55 5.36
C ILE A 122 5.49 -14.97 3.95
N GLY A 123 6.49 -15.39 3.17
CA GLY A 123 6.62 -15.09 1.75
C GLY A 123 6.85 -16.36 0.92
N VAL A 124 6.69 -16.24 -0.39
CA VAL A 124 6.91 -17.35 -1.33
C VAL A 124 8.37 -17.41 -1.72
N HIS A 125 9.00 -18.58 -1.58
CA HIS A 125 10.35 -18.86 -2.03
C HIS A 125 10.37 -19.87 -3.20
N GLY A 126 9.80 -19.45 -4.33
CA GLY A 126 9.58 -20.31 -5.49
C GLY A 126 8.49 -21.37 -5.27
N TYR A 127 8.41 -22.34 -6.19
CA TYR A 127 7.45 -23.45 -6.07
C TYR A 127 8.12 -24.67 -5.46
N THR A 128 9.27 -25.06 -5.97
CA THR A 128 10.05 -26.19 -5.41
C THR A 128 11.51 -25.85 -5.12
N HIS A 129 11.99 -24.66 -5.49
CA HIS A 129 13.39 -24.29 -5.35
C HIS A 129 14.34 -25.31 -5.99
N GLN A 130 13.94 -25.83 -7.14
CA GLN A 130 14.58 -26.97 -7.82
C GLN A 130 14.60 -26.72 -9.32
N SER A 131 15.64 -27.19 -10.00
CA SER A 131 15.70 -27.30 -11.45
C SER A 131 15.95 -28.73 -11.91
N GLY A 132 15.18 -29.20 -12.89
CA GLY A 132 15.28 -30.57 -13.38
C GLY A 132 15.14 -31.58 -12.24
N ASN A 133 16.14 -32.46 -12.09
CA ASN A 133 16.19 -33.51 -11.06
C ASN A 133 17.12 -33.16 -9.88
N SER A 134 17.48 -31.89 -9.68
CA SER A 134 18.22 -31.46 -8.47
C SER A 134 17.40 -31.72 -7.20
N ASN A 135 17.96 -31.57 -6.01
CA ASN A 135 17.12 -31.51 -4.81
C ASN A 135 16.57 -30.09 -4.66
N SER A 136 15.38 -29.93 -4.09
CA SER A 136 14.94 -28.62 -3.57
C SER A 136 16.02 -27.97 -2.71
N VAL A 137 15.99 -26.63 -2.61
CA VAL A 137 17.01 -25.78 -1.96
C VAL A 137 18.32 -25.66 -2.75
N SER A 138 18.82 -26.76 -3.30
CA SER A 138 20.09 -26.78 -4.05
C SER A 138 19.99 -26.25 -5.49
N GLY A 139 18.80 -26.29 -6.09
CA GLY A 139 18.58 -25.96 -7.49
C GLY A 139 18.30 -24.47 -7.74
N TYR A 140 18.50 -24.04 -8.99
CA TYR A 140 18.14 -22.70 -9.46
C TYR A 140 16.84 -22.80 -10.24
N GLU A 141 15.69 -22.60 -9.57
CA GLU A 141 14.39 -22.88 -10.17
C GLU A 141 14.08 -22.08 -11.44
N PHE A 142 14.61 -20.87 -11.55
CA PHE A 142 14.35 -19.97 -12.67
C PHE A 142 15.63 -19.66 -13.46
N TYR A 143 15.46 -19.06 -14.64
CA TYR A 143 16.53 -18.95 -15.62
C TYR A 143 17.62 -17.99 -15.16
N SER A 144 18.86 -18.42 -15.32
CA SER A 144 20.04 -17.58 -15.23
C SER A 144 21.04 -18.03 -16.28
N SER A 145 21.45 -17.12 -17.18
CA SER A 145 22.44 -17.44 -18.20
C SER A 145 23.77 -17.92 -17.61
N ALA A 146 24.12 -17.44 -16.41
CA ALA A 146 25.37 -17.76 -15.73
C ALA A 146 25.26 -19.01 -14.84
N LYS A 147 24.12 -19.22 -14.19
CA LYS A 147 23.98 -20.24 -13.14
C LYS A 147 23.10 -21.43 -13.52
N ASN A 148 22.11 -21.23 -14.41
CA ASN A 148 21.22 -22.29 -14.83
C ASN A 148 20.59 -22.01 -16.22
N PRO A 149 21.40 -22.13 -17.30
CA PRO A 149 20.97 -21.77 -18.65
C PRO A 149 19.93 -22.73 -19.25
N ASP A 150 19.78 -23.92 -18.68
CA ASP A 150 18.90 -24.98 -19.20
C ASP A 150 17.43 -24.83 -18.76
N VAL A 151 17.16 -23.98 -17.76
CA VAL A 151 15.78 -23.68 -17.34
C VAL A 151 15.08 -22.89 -18.46
N PRO A 152 13.83 -23.23 -18.84
CA PRO A 152 13.10 -22.48 -19.85
C PRO A 152 13.02 -21.00 -19.52
N ASN A 153 13.63 -20.17 -20.37
CA ASN A 153 13.63 -18.71 -20.22
C ASN A 153 12.33 -18.09 -20.75
N THR A 154 11.18 -18.48 -20.20
CA THR A 154 9.87 -18.02 -20.69
C THR A 154 8.98 -17.55 -19.55
N TYR A 155 8.15 -16.55 -19.84
CA TYR A 155 7.08 -16.09 -18.94
C TYR A 155 6.14 -17.24 -18.54
N ALA A 156 5.73 -18.08 -19.50
CA ALA A 156 4.80 -19.18 -19.25
C ALA A 156 5.33 -20.18 -18.22
N TYR A 157 6.63 -20.51 -18.26
CA TYR A 157 7.26 -21.39 -17.28
C TYR A 157 7.21 -20.81 -15.87
N ALA A 158 7.59 -19.54 -15.72
CA ALA A 158 7.58 -18.87 -14.42
C ALA A 158 6.16 -18.72 -13.87
N LYS A 159 5.20 -18.36 -14.73
CA LYS A 159 3.79 -18.21 -14.37
C LYS A 159 3.19 -19.50 -13.84
N GLU A 160 3.38 -20.61 -14.55
CA GLU A 160 2.86 -21.91 -14.13
C GLU A 160 3.37 -22.29 -12.73
N ARG A 161 4.66 -22.05 -12.46
CA ARG A 161 5.26 -22.34 -11.15
C ARG A 161 4.75 -21.41 -10.06
N ALA A 162 4.69 -20.10 -10.32
CA ALA A 162 4.16 -19.14 -9.38
C ALA A 162 2.70 -19.47 -9.01
N GLU A 163 1.84 -19.75 -9.99
CA GLU A 163 0.44 -20.14 -9.76
C GLU A 163 0.34 -21.44 -8.94
N LYS A 164 1.20 -22.44 -9.20
CA LYS A 164 1.25 -23.67 -8.40
C LYS A 164 1.70 -23.43 -6.96
N ALA A 165 2.68 -22.55 -6.74
CA ALA A 165 3.10 -22.16 -5.40
C ALA A 165 1.93 -21.53 -4.64
N ILE A 166 1.32 -20.49 -5.21
CA ILE A 166 0.20 -19.76 -4.61
C ILE A 166 -0.99 -20.68 -4.31
N ALA A 167 -1.31 -21.61 -5.21
CA ALA A 167 -2.39 -22.57 -4.99
C ALA A 167 -2.16 -23.46 -3.75
N LEU A 168 -0.91 -23.83 -3.44
CA LEU A 168 -0.59 -24.58 -2.22
C LEU A 168 -0.73 -23.73 -0.95
N PHE A 169 -0.32 -22.46 -1.01
CA PHE A 169 -0.51 -21.51 0.09
C PHE A 169 -2.01 -21.32 0.41
N ASP A 170 -2.83 -21.11 -0.62
CA ASP A 170 -4.28 -20.96 -0.49
C ASP A 170 -4.92 -22.19 0.17
N GLN A 171 -4.58 -23.38 -0.31
CA GLN A 171 -5.10 -24.64 0.22
C GLN A 171 -4.64 -24.91 1.66
N ALA A 172 -3.44 -24.47 2.03
CA ALA A 172 -2.92 -24.58 3.40
C ALA A 172 -3.53 -23.53 4.37
N GLY A 173 -4.22 -22.52 3.82
CA GLY A 173 -4.73 -21.38 4.59
C GLY A 173 -3.60 -20.51 5.14
N ILE A 174 -2.53 -20.33 4.36
CA ILE A 174 -1.40 -19.44 4.65
C ILE A 174 -1.43 -18.34 3.59
N ARG A 175 -1.34 -17.07 4.00
CA ARG A 175 -1.39 -15.92 3.08
C ARG A 175 0.01 -15.33 2.98
N PRO A 176 0.77 -15.62 1.90
CA PRO A 176 2.10 -15.04 1.78
C PRO A 176 2.01 -13.52 1.58
N ALA A 177 3.08 -12.79 1.84
CA ALA A 177 3.10 -11.34 1.80
C ALA A 177 3.90 -10.79 0.64
N TYR A 178 4.99 -11.49 0.34
CA TYR A 178 5.95 -11.10 -0.68
C TYR A 178 6.35 -12.32 -1.51
N TRP A 179 6.84 -12.05 -2.71
CA TRP A 179 7.59 -13.03 -3.49
C TRP A 179 9.08 -12.79 -3.30
N GLU A 180 9.83 -13.88 -3.18
CA GLU A 180 11.27 -13.85 -3.28
C GLU A 180 11.74 -14.98 -4.17
N THR A 181 12.47 -14.62 -5.22
CA THR A 181 12.91 -15.56 -6.24
C THR A 181 14.08 -16.37 -5.68
N PRO A 182 14.01 -17.72 -5.68
CA PRO A 182 15.12 -18.54 -5.26
C PRO A 182 16.45 -18.14 -5.90
N HIS A 183 17.46 -17.91 -5.05
CA HIS A 183 18.79 -17.42 -5.44
C HIS A 183 18.79 -16.09 -6.22
N TYR A 184 17.74 -15.28 -6.10
CA TYR A 184 17.48 -14.03 -6.83
C TYR A 184 17.72 -14.15 -8.34
N SER A 185 17.37 -15.30 -8.92
CA SER A 185 17.78 -15.70 -10.26
C SER A 185 16.59 -15.97 -11.16
N ALA A 186 16.09 -14.94 -11.88
CA ALA A 186 15.06 -15.09 -12.91
C ALA A 186 15.27 -14.09 -14.05
N SER A 187 14.88 -14.38 -15.28
CA SER A 187 14.97 -13.38 -16.35
C SER A 187 13.92 -12.25 -16.21
N PRO A 188 14.09 -11.10 -16.90
CA PRO A 188 13.09 -10.02 -16.87
C PRO A 188 11.67 -10.47 -17.22
N GLN A 189 11.49 -11.35 -18.21
CA GLN A 189 10.16 -11.88 -18.57
C GLN A 189 9.60 -12.89 -17.55
N GLN A 190 10.45 -13.53 -16.76
CA GLN A 190 10.00 -14.38 -15.65
C GLN A 190 9.61 -13.54 -14.43
N LEU A 191 10.31 -12.43 -14.16
CA LEU A 191 9.95 -11.50 -13.09
C LEU A 191 8.53 -10.94 -13.27
N VAL A 192 8.13 -10.61 -14.50
CA VAL A 192 6.75 -10.20 -14.80
C VAL A 192 5.74 -11.23 -14.30
N ALA A 193 6.01 -12.53 -14.47
CA ALA A 193 5.11 -13.57 -14.02
C ALA A 193 4.93 -13.61 -12.49
N PHE A 194 5.94 -13.22 -11.72
CA PHE A 194 5.85 -13.15 -10.25
C PHE A 194 5.13 -11.90 -9.79
N GLN A 195 5.42 -10.77 -10.43
CA GLN A 195 4.76 -9.48 -10.18
C GLN A 195 3.26 -9.55 -10.47
N GLU A 196 2.83 -10.43 -11.38
CA GLU A 196 1.41 -10.69 -11.62
C GLU A 196 0.70 -11.47 -10.52
N GLN A 197 1.46 -12.05 -9.58
CA GLN A 197 0.96 -12.92 -8.51
C GLN A 197 1.16 -12.29 -7.13
N ILE A 198 2.26 -11.56 -6.90
CA ILE A 198 2.54 -10.81 -5.67
C ILE A 198 3.16 -9.43 -5.99
N GLY A 199 2.56 -8.36 -5.47
CA GLY A 199 2.92 -6.97 -5.77
C GLY A 199 4.04 -6.40 -4.91
N LEU A 200 4.49 -7.19 -3.93
CA LEU A 200 5.61 -6.92 -3.06
C LEU A 200 6.70 -7.96 -3.30
N ILE A 201 7.85 -7.53 -3.79
CA ILE A 201 9.01 -8.36 -4.04
C ILE A 201 10.06 -8.06 -2.98
N TYR A 202 10.58 -9.08 -2.30
CA TYR A 202 11.63 -8.92 -1.32
C TYR A 202 12.91 -9.58 -1.84
N GLU A 203 13.69 -8.90 -2.68
CA GLU A 203 14.97 -9.42 -3.16
C GLU A 203 15.89 -8.30 -3.66
N ASN A 204 17.19 -8.58 -3.75
CA ASN A 204 18.10 -7.65 -4.42
C ASN A 204 17.83 -7.68 -5.92
N ASN A 205 17.28 -6.58 -6.44
CA ASN A 205 16.91 -6.52 -7.85
C ASN A 205 18.11 -6.11 -8.72
N TYR A 206 18.80 -7.10 -9.28
CA TYR A 206 19.97 -6.91 -10.16
C TYR A 206 19.61 -6.43 -11.58
N TYR A 207 18.33 -6.37 -11.93
CA TYR A 207 17.85 -6.08 -13.29
C TYR A 207 17.61 -4.59 -13.56
N TYR A 208 17.55 -3.77 -12.51
CA TYR A 208 17.38 -2.33 -12.62
C TYR A 208 18.62 -1.64 -12.02
N PRO A 209 19.51 -1.06 -12.83
CA PRO A 209 20.78 -0.46 -12.39
C PRO A 209 20.63 0.70 -11.39
N GLU A 210 19.44 1.29 -11.29
CA GLU A 210 19.10 2.31 -10.28
C GLU A 210 18.77 1.65 -8.92
N ALA A 211 18.18 0.44 -8.93
CA ALA A 211 17.72 -0.31 -7.75
C ALA A 211 18.86 -0.91 -6.92
N TRP A 212 19.99 -1.27 -7.53
CA TRP A 212 21.15 -1.80 -6.77
C TRP A 212 21.86 -0.73 -5.93
N LYS A 213 21.70 0.55 -6.29
CA LYS A 213 22.29 1.69 -5.56
C LYS A 213 21.34 2.30 -4.53
N SER A 214 20.05 2.08 -4.69
CA SER A 214 19.05 2.61 -3.78
C SER A 214 18.89 1.64 -2.61
N ASN A 215 19.41 2.02 -1.44
CA ASN A 215 19.09 1.37 -0.17
C ASN A 215 17.62 1.60 0.25
N SER A 216 16.70 1.71 -0.71
CA SER A 216 15.32 2.16 -0.55
C SER A 216 14.37 1.31 -1.40
N VAL A 217 13.11 1.28 -0.98
CA VAL A 217 12.03 0.63 -1.73
C VAL A 217 11.95 1.21 -3.14
N VAL A 218 11.94 0.32 -4.14
CA VAL A 218 11.75 0.72 -5.53
C VAL A 218 10.28 0.56 -5.89
N ASN A 219 9.70 1.67 -6.34
CA ASN A 219 8.34 1.75 -6.83
C ASN A 219 8.36 1.92 -8.35
N GLN A 220 7.61 1.11 -9.10
CA GLN A 220 7.54 1.24 -10.57
C GLN A 220 6.10 1.19 -11.08
N HIS A 221 5.82 1.99 -12.11
CA HIS A 221 4.65 1.78 -12.95
C HIS A 221 4.88 0.53 -13.82
N GLN A 222 3.90 -0.38 -13.85
CA GLN A 222 3.88 -1.49 -14.78
C GLN A 222 2.63 -1.40 -15.66
N GLU A 223 2.75 -1.82 -16.92
CA GLU A 223 1.60 -1.84 -17.86
C GLU A 223 0.47 -2.75 -17.36
N TYR A 224 0.84 -3.79 -16.59
CA TYR A 224 -0.08 -4.81 -16.10
C TYR A 224 -0.71 -4.45 -14.74
N TYR A 225 0.08 -3.96 -13.80
CA TYR A 225 -0.40 -3.48 -12.51
C TYR A 225 0.05 -2.05 -12.33
N CYS A 226 -0.84 -1.16 -11.93
CA CYS A 226 -0.53 0.25 -11.77
C CYS A 226 0.46 0.53 -10.60
N GLY A 227 1.26 -0.45 -10.17
CA GLY A 227 2.33 -0.34 -9.18
C GLY A 227 3.12 -1.65 -8.97
N LEU A 228 4.29 -1.55 -8.34
CA LEU A 228 5.15 -2.66 -7.87
C LEU A 228 6.03 -2.12 -6.73
N ASP A 229 6.13 -2.87 -5.64
CA ASP A 229 7.10 -2.60 -4.56
C ASP A 229 8.22 -3.62 -4.56
N VAL A 230 9.46 -3.14 -4.43
CA VAL A 230 10.64 -3.97 -4.26
C VAL A 230 11.44 -3.54 -3.04
N VAL A 231 11.57 -4.44 -2.07
CA VAL A 231 12.39 -4.26 -0.87
C VAL A 231 13.71 -5.02 -1.05
N PRO A 232 14.88 -4.36 -0.97
CA PRO A 232 16.17 -5.03 -1.13
C PRO A 232 16.66 -5.67 0.18
N ALA A 233 17.62 -6.60 0.06
CA ALA A 233 18.37 -7.22 1.15
C ALA A 233 19.89 -7.00 0.99
N PRO A 234 20.38 -5.75 1.12
CA PRO A 234 21.74 -5.37 0.72
C PRO A 234 22.85 -5.99 1.59
N LEU A 235 22.54 -6.45 2.81
CA LEU A 235 23.53 -7.11 3.68
C LEU A 235 23.73 -8.60 3.31
N GLY A 236 22.72 -9.23 2.71
CA GLY A 236 22.74 -10.61 2.26
C GLY A 236 22.71 -11.65 3.39
N HIS A 237 23.36 -12.80 3.16
CA HIS A 237 23.34 -13.95 4.06
C HIS A 237 24.28 -13.80 5.27
N LEU A 238 23.75 -13.97 6.48
CA LEU A 238 24.55 -14.19 7.69
C LEU A 238 24.78 -15.70 7.89
N ASN A 239 25.99 -16.17 7.58
CA ASN A 239 26.36 -17.59 7.70
C ASN A 239 27.72 -17.85 8.37
N SER A 240 28.45 -16.78 8.73
CA SER A 240 29.74 -16.90 9.41
C SER A 240 30.09 -15.63 10.20
N PRO A 241 31.02 -15.72 11.18
CA PRO A 241 31.56 -14.54 11.86
C PRO A 241 32.20 -13.52 10.91
N GLU A 242 32.86 -13.96 9.84
CA GLU A 242 33.45 -13.08 8.83
C GLU A 242 32.38 -12.32 8.05
N ARG A 243 31.24 -12.98 7.74
CA ARG A 243 30.10 -12.29 7.14
C ARG A 243 29.45 -11.31 8.08
N LEU A 244 29.31 -11.64 9.37
CA LEU A 244 28.85 -10.68 10.38
C LEU A 244 29.72 -9.41 10.39
N ALA A 245 31.05 -9.59 10.48
CA ALA A 245 31.99 -8.46 10.44
C ALA A 245 31.87 -7.64 9.14
N ALA A 246 31.72 -8.30 7.99
CA ALA A 246 31.55 -7.63 6.71
C ALA A 246 30.23 -6.83 6.63
N MET A 247 29.13 -7.36 7.16
CA MET A 247 27.85 -6.65 7.23
C MET A 247 27.95 -5.39 8.08
N LEU A 248 28.55 -5.50 9.28
CA LEU A 248 28.73 -4.35 10.16
C LEU A 248 29.64 -3.28 9.54
N ALA A 249 30.70 -3.69 8.84
CA ALA A 249 31.58 -2.78 8.11
C ALA A 249 30.84 -2.00 7.00
N VAL A 250 29.82 -2.59 6.36
CA VAL A 250 28.97 -1.88 5.39
C VAL A 250 28.14 -0.79 6.07
N LEU A 251 27.61 -1.05 7.26
CA LEU A 251 26.80 -0.10 8.01
C LEU A 251 27.63 1.02 8.65
N ASP A 252 28.88 0.73 9.01
CA ASP A 252 29.81 1.68 9.61
C ASP A 252 30.50 2.58 8.56
N ASP A 253 30.33 2.30 7.26
CA ASP A 253 30.89 3.11 6.16
C ASP A 253 30.16 4.46 6.03
N PRO A 254 30.82 5.60 6.30
CA PRO A 254 30.19 6.92 6.19
C PRO A 254 29.67 7.25 4.78
N ALA A 255 30.24 6.63 3.74
CA ALA A 255 29.76 6.79 2.36
C ALA A 255 28.44 6.04 2.10
N LYS A 256 28.04 5.15 3.00
CA LYS A 256 26.79 4.35 2.95
C LYS A 256 25.84 4.67 4.10
N ASN A 257 26.01 5.83 4.73
CA ASN A 257 25.13 6.26 5.82
C ASN A 257 23.65 6.22 5.39
N GLY A 258 22.80 5.60 6.20
CA GLY A 258 21.39 5.37 5.89
C GLY A 258 21.09 4.07 5.12
N THR A 259 22.05 3.15 4.97
CA THR A 259 21.77 1.81 4.44
C THR A 259 20.70 1.09 5.27
N LEU A 260 19.67 0.59 4.59
CA LEU A 260 18.70 -0.35 5.12
C LEU A 260 19.43 -1.62 5.60
N ALA A 261 19.33 -1.96 6.88
CA ALA A 261 19.93 -3.18 7.42
C ALA A 261 19.01 -4.38 7.17
N SER A 262 18.87 -4.76 5.91
CA SER A 262 18.03 -5.88 5.47
C SER A 262 18.90 -7.06 5.03
N LEU A 263 18.61 -8.23 5.61
CA LEU A 263 19.43 -9.44 5.56
C LEU A 263 18.61 -10.72 5.68
N TYR A 264 19.26 -11.86 5.49
CA TYR A 264 18.64 -13.16 5.72
C TYR A 264 19.56 -14.16 6.43
N VAL A 265 18.94 -15.15 7.06
CA VAL A 265 19.57 -16.27 7.78
C VAL A 265 18.86 -17.55 7.37
N HIS A 266 19.60 -18.63 7.11
CA HIS A 266 18.99 -19.95 7.02
C HIS A 266 18.87 -20.51 8.45
N PRO A 267 17.67 -20.81 8.99
CA PRO A 267 17.48 -21.22 10.39
C PRO A 267 18.38 -22.38 10.84
N THR A 268 18.75 -23.25 9.92
CA THR A 268 19.62 -24.41 10.16
C THR A 268 21.00 -24.03 10.68
N TYR A 269 21.53 -22.85 10.34
CA TYR A 269 22.78 -22.33 10.91
C TYR A 269 22.64 -21.96 12.39
N GLU A 270 21.43 -21.63 12.84
CA GLU A 270 21.15 -21.31 14.23
C GLU A 270 20.80 -22.55 15.06
N PHE A 271 20.31 -23.63 14.43
CA PHE A 271 19.93 -24.87 15.14
C PHE A 271 21.08 -25.51 15.93
N GLN A 272 22.34 -25.33 15.50
CA GLN A 272 23.51 -25.81 16.23
C GLN A 272 23.72 -25.09 17.58
N PHE A 273 23.19 -23.87 17.72
CA PHE A 273 23.23 -23.08 18.94
C PHE A 273 22.03 -23.33 19.86
N ILE A 274 21.07 -24.15 19.44
CA ILE A 274 19.89 -24.50 20.23
C ILE A 274 20.02 -25.93 20.74
N LYS A 275 20.31 -26.08 22.04
CA LYS A 275 20.56 -27.37 22.67
C LYS A 275 19.33 -27.89 23.38
N LYS A 276 18.92 -29.11 23.03
CA LYS A 276 17.88 -29.85 23.74
C LYS A 276 18.42 -30.37 25.07
N VAL A 277 17.77 -30.03 26.17
CA VAL A 277 18.13 -30.43 27.54
C VAL A 277 16.91 -31.11 28.17
N GLN A 278 17.13 -32.32 28.70
CA GLN A 278 16.11 -33.01 29.48
C GLN A 278 16.24 -32.60 30.95
N GLN A 279 15.18 -32.00 31.48
CA GLN A 279 15.09 -31.58 32.86
C GLN A 279 14.91 -32.80 33.78
N LYS A 280 15.27 -32.64 35.07
CA LYS A 280 15.17 -33.72 36.07
C LYS A 280 13.74 -34.21 36.30
N ASN A 281 12.74 -33.40 35.99
CA ASN A 281 11.31 -33.72 36.04
C ASN A 281 10.81 -34.47 34.79
N GLY A 282 11.68 -34.69 33.79
CA GLY A 282 11.33 -35.34 32.52
C GLY A 282 10.91 -34.40 31.41
N GLU A 283 10.74 -33.10 31.68
CA GLU A 283 10.40 -32.09 30.66
C GLU A 283 11.57 -31.85 29.71
N VAL A 284 11.25 -31.57 28.44
CA VAL A 284 12.23 -31.16 27.44
C VAL A 284 12.26 -29.64 27.39
N GLN A 285 13.45 -29.06 27.54
CA GLN A 285 13.70 -27.65 27.33
C GLN A 285 14.72 -27.47 26.20
N TYR A 286 14.61 -26.39 25.46
CA TYR A 286 15.63 -25.96 24.51
C TYR A 286 16.33 -24.70 25.05
N ILE A 287 17.65 -24.70 25.03
CA ILE A 287 18.49 -23.59 25.46
C ILE A 287 19.17 -23.01 24.22
N TYR A 288 18.89 -21.75 23.91
CA TYR A 288 19.50 -21.02 22.80
C TYR A 288 20.73 -20.27 23.31
N ASP A 289 21.90 -20.55 22.75
CA ASP A 289 23.17 -19.90 23.09
C ASP A 289 23.18 -18.42 22.67
N GLU A 290 23.31 -17.51 23.64
CA GLU A 290 23.38 -16.06 23.41
C GLU A 290 24.63 -15.62 22.60
N ASN A 291 25.59 -16.52 22.40
CA ASN A 291 26.75 -16.28 21.54
C ASN A 291 26.49 -16.68 20.08
N SER A 292 25.27 -17.06 19.69
CA SER A 292 24.95 -17.35 18.30
C SER A 292 25.16 -16.13 17.39
N LEU A 293 25.32 -16.37 16.08
CA LEU A 293 25.53 -15.28 15.11
C LEU A 293 24.35 -14.32 15.09
N LEU A 294 23.12 -14.84 15.15
CA LEU A 294 21.92 -14.02 15.18
C LEU A 294 21.82 -13.14 16.44
N HIS A 295 22.15 -13.67 17.63
CA HIS A 295 22.17 -12.88 18.86
C HIS A 295 23.19 -11.73 18.80
N GLN A 296 24.39 -12.04 18.31
CA GLN A 296 25.43 -11.03 18.12
C GLN A 296 24.97 -9.94 17.14
N LEU A 297 24.41 -10.32 15.99
CA LEU A 297 23.90 -9.36 15.01
C LEU A 297 22.81 -8.45 15.58
N VAL A 298 21.80 -9.03 16.24
CA VAL A 298 20.68 -8.27 16.83
C VAL A 298 21.21 -7.23 17.82
N LYS A 299 22.13 -7.63 18.68
CA LYS A 299 22.78 -6.73 19.64
C LYS A 299 23.53 -5.60 18.94
N GLU A 300 24.33 -5.92 17.93
CA GLU A 300 25.14 -4.95 17.19
C GLU A 300 24.29 -3.95 16.38
N LEU A 301 23.17 -4.39 15.81
CA LEU A 301 22.21 -3.51 15.11
C LEU A 301 21.48 -2.58 16.08
N LYS A 302 20.99 -3.11 17.21
CA LYS A 302 20.35 -2.28 18.26
C LYS A 302 21.32 -1.22 18.80
N ASN A 303 22.59 -1.57 19.00
CA ASN A 303 23.64 -0.62 19.41
C ASN A 303 23.90 0.48 18.37
N ARG A 304 23.71 0.19 17.08
CA ARG A 304 23.82 1.14 15.96
C ARG A 304 22.55 1.94 15.70
N ARG A 305 21.60 1.93 16.64
CA ARG A 305 20.30 2.61 16.53
C ARG A 305 19.44 2.11 15.37
N TYR A 306 19.63 0.87 14.95
CA TYR A 306 18.67 0.20 14.08
C TYR A 306 17.47 -0.29 14.89
N ALA A 307 16.28 -0.15 14.31
CA ALA A 307 15.05 -0.75 14.77
C ALA A 307 14.66 -1.84 13.78
N PHE A 308 14.45 -3.06 14.27
CA PHE A 308 13.80 -4.08 13.45
C PHE A 308 12.36 -3.68 13.21
N VAL A 309 11.96 -3.71 11.95
CA VAL A 309 10.62 -3.35 11.49
C VAL A 309 10.08 -4.49 10.62
N SER A 310 8.77 -4.48 10.37
CA SER A 310 8.19 -5.36 9.36
C SER A 310 8.51 -4.83 7.97
N ILE A 311 8.55 -5.71 6.96
CA ILE A 311 8.53 -5.30 5.55
C ILE A 311 7.45 -4.25 5.22
N TYR A 312 6.26 -4.31 5.86
CA TYR A 312 5.18 -3.33 5.68
C TYR A 312 5.51 -1.96 6.25
N SER A 313 6.46 -1.83 7.17
CA SER A 313 6.90 -0.52 7.63
C SER A 313 7.69 0.25 6.57
N LEU A 314 8.11 -0.42 5.49
CA LEU A 314 8.82 0.20 4.37
C LEU A 314 7.91 0.50 3.17
N VAL A 315 6.71 -0.06 3.13
CA VAL A 315 5.76 0.08 2.01
C VAL A 315 4.40 0.54 2.56
N GLY A 316 3.82 1.60 2.00
CA GLY A 316 2.53 2.09 2.51
C GLY A 316 1.33 1.30 1.98
N PHE A 317 1.40 0.95 0.71
CA PHE A 317 0.38 0.19 0.01
C PHE A 317 1.06 -0.96 -0.72
N VAL A 318 0.33 -2.02 -1.03
CA VAL A 318 0.82 -3.13 -1.85
C VAL A 318 -0.13 -3.28 -3.04
N PRO A 319 0.37 -3.21 -4.30
CA PRO A 319 -0.44 -3.47 -5.48
C PRO A 319 -1.13 -4.82 -5.35
N ALA A 320 -2.42 -4.84 -5.65
CA ALA A 320 -3.32 -5.95 -5.36
C ALA A 320 -4.14 -6.30 -6.61
N GLN A 321 -5.43 -6.57 -6.45
CA GLN A 321 -6.25 -7.20 -7.48
C GLN A 321 -6.47 -6.32 -8.71
N ARG A 322 -6.61 -6.98 -9.86
CA ARG A 322 -7.01 -6.37 -11.13
C ARG A 322 -8.21 -7.09 -11.73
N ALA A 323 -9.27 -6.35 -12.04
CA ALA A 323 -10.31 -6.80 -12.95
C ALA A 323 -10.07 -6.19 -14.34
N GLU A 324 -10.12 -7.05 -15.36
CA GLU A 324 -9.88 -6.69 -16.76
C GLU A 324 -11.18 -6.69 -17.58
N ASN A 325 -11.11 -6.10 -18.77
CA ASN A 325 -12.17 -6.12 -19.79
C ASN A 325 -13.48 -5.43 -19.36
N ILE A 326 -13.41 -4.50 -18.41
CA ILE A 326 -14.58 -3.70 -18.06
C ILE A 326 -14.73 -2.60 -19.12
N GLN A 327 -15.95 -2.45 -19.66
CA GLN A 327 -16.24 -1.46 -20.70
C GLN A 327 -16.38 -0.07 -20.08
N PHE A 328 -15.30 0.70 -20.01
CA PHE A 328 -15.32 2.08 -19.49
C PHE A 328 -15.28 3.14 -20.62
N ASP A 329 -15.82 4.32 -20.34
CA ASP A 329 -15.60 5.56 -21.10
C ASP A 329 -14.54 6.42 -20.36
N PRO A 330 -13.68 7.18 -21.07
CA PRO A 330 -12.65 8.02 -20.43
C PRO A 330 -13.16 9.11 -19.48
N ARG A 331 -14.48 9.33 -19.43
CA ARG A 331 -15.14 10.28 -18.52
C ARG A 331 -15.78 9.60 -17.32
N ASP A 332 -15.72 8.27 -17.23
CA ASP A 332 -16.36 7.51 -16.16
C ASP A 332 -15.86 7.96 -14.79
N GLU A 333 -16.80 8.07 -13.85
CA GLU A 333 -16.50 8.47 -12.48
C GLU A 333 -16.60 7.24 -11.56
N VAL A 334 -15.70 7.17 -10.58
CA VAL A 334 -15.59 6.04 -9.65
C VAL A 334 -15.96 6.50 -8.26
N PHE A 335 -16.83 5.73 -7.61
CA PHE A 335 -17.25 5.93 -6.24
C PHE A 335 -17.04 4.65 -5.46
N THR A 336 -16.74 4.80 -4.18
CA THR A 336 -16.52 3.70 -3.26
C THR A 336 -17.44 3.87 -2.06
N GLY A 337 -17.84 2.76 -1.47
CA GLY A 337 -18.77 2.83 -0.36
C GLY A 337 -19.35 1.51 0.08
N GLN A 338 -20.02 1.54 1.24
CA GLN A 338 -20.78 0.43 1.80
C GLN A 338 -22.19 0.39 1.19
N PHE A 339 -22.33 -0.19 0.01
CA PHE A 339 -23.62 -0.30 -0.67
C PHE A 339 -24.40 -1.59 -0.33
N VAL A 340 -23.75 -2.63 0.17
CA VAL A 340 -24.39 -3.92 0.51
C VAL A 340 -24.16 -4.23 2.00
N THR A 341 -25.19 -4.73 2.70
CA THR A 341 -25.11 -5.09 4.13
C THR A 341 -24.24 -6.33 4.37
N GLY A 342 -23.42 -6.30 5.44
CA GLY A 342 -22.57 -7.40 5.91
C GLY A 342 -21.11 -6.99 6.05
N ALA A 343 -20.26 -7.88 6.60
CA ALA A 343 -18.82 -7.65 6.82
C ALA A 343 -17.98 -7.48 5.51
N SER A 344 -18.64 -7.24 4.39
CA SER A 344 -18.04 -7.04 3.08
C SER A 344 -18.53 -5.74 2.45
N GLY A 345 -18.52 -4.62 3.20
CA GLY A 345 -18.93 -3.27 2.76
C GLY A 345 -18.12 -2.66 1.60
N LYS A 346 -17.77 -3.48 0.61
CA LYS A 346 -16.62 -3.40 -0.27
C LYS A 346 -17.09 -3.30 -1.70
N ASN A 347 -17.51 -2.10 -2.11
CA ASN A 347 -18.12 -1.93 -3.41
C ASN A 347 -17.53 -0.76 -4.17
N VAL A 348 -17.41 -0.95 -5.48
CA VAL A 348 -17.02 0.08 -6.44
C VAL A 348 -18.23 0.36 -7.32
N LEU A 349 -18.72 1.59 -7.26
CA LEU A 349 -19.79 2.08 -8.11
C LEU A 349 -19.18 2.91 -9.22
N ILE A 350 -19.49 2.59 -10.46
CA ILE A 350 -18.92 3.27 -11.63
C ILE A 350 -20.05 3.88 -12.43
N TRP A 351 -19.99 5.20 -12.59
CA TRP A 351 -20.93 5.92 -13.44
C TRP A 351 -20.38 5.97 -14.86
N ASN A 352 -20.93 5.12 -15.73
CA ASN A 352 -20.61 5.15 -17.14
C ASN A 352 -21.25 6.37 -17.81
N LYS A 353 -20.45 7.39 -18.15
CA LYS A 353 -20.98 8.67 -18.68
C LYS A 353 -21.52 8.54 -20.10
N LYS A 354 -21.12 7.51 -20.85
CA LYS A 354 -21.59 7.28 -22.22
C LYS A 354 -22.99 6.67 -22.25
N THR A 355 -23.22 5.65 -21.43
CA THR A 355 -24.50 4.93 -21.37
C THR A 355 -25.44 5.49 -20.30
N ASN A 356 -24.93 6.37 -19.43
CA ASN A 356 -25.62 6.88 -18.25
C ASN A 356 -26.13 5.76 -17.33
N GLN A 357 -25.29 4.76 -17.13
CA GLN A 357 -25.55 3.61 -16.27
C GLN A 357 -24.57 3.62 -15.11
N TRP A 358 -25.07 3.25 -13.93
CA TRP A 358 -24.30 3.09 -12.71
C TRP A 358 -24.10 1.59 -12.49
N HIS A 359 -22.88 1.10 -12.69
CA HIS A 359 -22.53 -0.31 -12.55
C HIS A 359 -21.87 -0.55 -11.20
N MET A 360 -22.23 -1.65 -10.55
CA MET A 360 -21.73 -1.98 -9.23
C MET A 360 -20.81 -3.20 -9.30
N PHE A 361 -19.66 -3.10 -8.66
CA PHE A 361 -18.72 -4.19 -8.45
C PHE A 361 -18.56 -4.43 -6.94
N ARG A 362 -18.28 -5.67 -6.56
CA ARG A 362 -17.94 -6.05 -5.19
C ARG A 362 -16.53 -6.59 -5.15
N TYR A 363 -15.69 -6.06 -4.26
CA TYR A 363 -14.39 -6.69 -4.01
C TYR A 363 -14.61 -8.01 -3.26
N SER A 364 -14.21 -9.11 -3.89
CA SER A 364 -14.42 -10.48 -3.41
C SER A 364 -13.13 -11.24 -3.13
N ALA A 365 -11.97 -10.61 -3.36
CA ALA A 365 -10.71 -11.26 -3.01
C ALA A 365 -10.58 -11.43 -1.49
N SER A 366 -10.09 -12.59 -1.10
CA SER A 366 -9.88 -12.98 0.29
C SER A 366 -8.51 -12.58 0.84
N TRP A 367 -7.65 -11.99 0.01
CA TRP A 367 -6.27 -11.57 0.32
C TRP A 367 -5.76 -10.53 -0.71
N TYR A 368 -4.80 -9.69 -0.30
CA TYR A 368 -4.28 -8.55 -1.06
C TYR A 368 -3.28 -8.88 -2.17
N ALA A 369 -2.76 -10.11 -2.31
CA ALA A 369 -1.83 -10.35 -3.41
C ALA A 369 -2.50 -10.18 -4.77
N PRO A 370 -1.88 -9.42 -5.70
CA PRO A 370 -2.37 -9.18 -7.04
C PRO A 370 -2.52 -10.51 -7.72
N ARG A 371 -3.75 -10.91 -8.01
CA ARG A 371 -3.99 -11.95 -8.97
C ARG A 371 -4.63 -11.29 -10.16
N LYS A 372 -4.34 -11.86 -11.32
CA LYS A 372 -5.27 -11.80 -12.45
C LYS A 372 -6.44 -12.74 -12.12
N ASP A 373 -7.15 -12.46 -11.03
CA ASP A 373 -8.38 -13.15 -10.69
C ASP A 373 -9.53 -12.32 -11.24
N ILE A 374 -10.14 -12.84 -12.30
CA ILE A 374 -11.32 -12.24 -12.93
C ILE A 374 -12.49 -12.07 -11.95
N ASN A 375 -12.46 -12.77 -10.81
CA ASN A 375 -13.47 -12.69 -9.77
C ASN A 375 -13.05 -11.85 -8.57
N ALA A 376 -11.91 -11.15 -8.61
CA ALA A 376 -11.51 -10.26 -7.52
C ALA A 376 -12.47 -9.09 -7.35
N PHE A 377 -13.08 -8.66 -8.46
CA PHE A 377 -14.23 -7.76 -8.47
C PHE A 377 -15.41 -8.48 -9.11
N GLN A 378 -16.34 -8.93 -8.30
CA GLN A 378 -17.59 -9.50 -8.80
C GLN A 378 -18.48 -8.39 -9.36
N ASP A 379 -18.83 -8.51 -10.64
CA ASP A 379 -19.84 -7.65 -11.28
C ASP A 379 -21.25 -7.96 -10.73
N LEU A 380 -21.90 -6.95 -10.13
CA LEU A 380 -23.27 -7.00 -9.63
C LEU A 380 -24.28 -6.33 -10.59
N GLY A 381 -23.81 -5.91 -11.76
CA GLY A 381 -24.57 -5.33 -12.86
C GLY A 381 -24.96 -3.86 -12.65
N VAL A 382 -25.89 -3.40 -13.49
CA VAL A 382 -26.42 -2.02 -13.49
C VAL A 382 -27.34 -1.80 -12.29
N TRP A 383 -26.99 -0.88 -11.39
CA TRP A 383 -27.77 -0.51 -10.21
C TRP A 383 -28.72 0.67 -10.42
N LEU A 384 -28.39 1.57 -11.34
CA LEU A 384 -29.19 2.73 -11.70
C LEU A 384 -28.94 3.08 -13.17
N LYS A 385 -29.96 3.52 -13.89
CA LYS A 385 -29.87 3.86 -15.32
C LYS A 385 -31.02 4.76 -15.74
N ASP A 386 -30.96 5.23 -16.98
CA ASP A 386 -32.06 5.90 -17.66
C ASP A 386 -32.52 7.20 -16.94
N LEU A 387 -31.60 7.87 -16.24
CA LEU A 387 -31.88 9.14 -15.55
C LEU A 387 -31.75 10.34 -16.49
N SER A 388 -32.66 11.30 -16.37
CA SER A 388 -32.48 12.65 -16.93
C SER A 388 -31.83 13.52 -15.86
N LEU A 389 -30.62 14.01 -16.13
CA LEU A 389 -29.84 14.82 -15.19
C LEU A 389 -29.62 16.22 -15.76
N ASP A 390 -29.79 17.22 -14.91
CA ASP A 390 -29.43 18.60 -15.24
C ASP A 390 -27.92 18.68 -15.47
N SER A 391 -27.49 19.54 -16.39
CA SER A 391 -26.06 19.86 -16.54
C SER A 391 -25.52 20.43 -15.22
N GLY A 392 -24.37 19.92 -14.77
CA GLY A 392 -23.77 20.30 -13.49
C GLY A 392 -24.32 19.56 -12.27
N THR A 393 -25.07 18.46 -12.47
CA THR A 393 -25.45 17.56 -11.36
C THR A 393 -24.22 16.88 -10.77
N ILE A 394 -24.10 16.94 -9.44
CA ILE A 394 -22.99 16.40 -8.64
C ILE A 394 -23.49 15.14 -7.91
N PRO A 395 -22.83 13.99 -8.10
CA PRO A 395 -23.12 12.78 -7.35
C PRO A 395 -22.42 12.76 -5.99
N ILE A 396 -23.13 12.30 -4.96
CA ILE A 396 -22.66 12.23 -3.58
C ILE A 396 -23.11 10.90 -3.00
N VAL A 397 -22.16 10.12 -2.46
CA VAL A 397 -22.44 8.86 -1.77
C VAL A 397 -22.49 9.11 -0.27
N GLY A 398 -23.47 8.51 0.43
CA GLY A 398 -23.60 8.71 1.87
C GLY A 398 -24.75 7.92 2.50
N TYR A 399 -24.71 7.80 3.82
CA TYR A 399 -25.76 7.18 4.65
C TYR A 399 -26.95 8.15 4.79
N PHE A 400 -27.74 8.34 3.74
CA PHE A 400 -28.80 9.37 3.75
C PHE A 400 -30.09 8.88 4.42
N LYS A 401 -30.44 7.60 4.27
CA LYS A 401 -31.68 7.02 4.82
C LYS A 401 -31.47 6.22 6.11
N ASN A 402 -30.37 5.49 6.20
CA ASN A 402 -30.03 4.60 7.30
C ASN A 402 -28.50 4.51 7.42
N LYS A 403 -28.01 3.89 8.50
CA LYS A 403 -26.57 3.81 8.83
C LYS A 403 -25.90 2.54 8.31
N ASP A 404 -26.66 1.71 7.60
CA ASP A 404 -26.28 0.32 7.31
C ASP A 404 -25.81 0.20 5.86
N LYS A 405 -26.36 1.03 4.97
CA LYS A 405 -26.06 1.10 3.54
C LYS A 405 -26.05 2.55 3.08
N GLN A 406 -25.10 2.88 2.24
CA GLN A 406 -25.03 4.17 1.59
C GLN A 406 -25.97 4.22 0.38
N ASP A 407 -26.57 5.39 0.20
CA ASP A 407 -27.42 5.79 -0.93
C ASP A 407 -26.60 6.66 -1.91
N LEU A 408 -27.19 7.01 -3.05
CA LEU A 408 -26.62 7.95 -4.01
C LEU A 408 -27.51 9.18 -4.13
N LEU A 409 -26.98 10.35 -3.79
CA LEU A 409 -27.61 11.64 -3.98
C LEU A 409 -27.07 12.31 -5.24
N LEU A 410 -27.94 12.72 -6.15
CA LEU A 410 -27.60 13.49 -7.34
C LEU A 410 -28.17 14.90 -7.17
N LEU A 411 -27.29 15.87 -6.94
CA LEU A 411 -27.68 17.23 -6.57
C LEU A 411 -27.22 18.25 -7.60
N ASN A 412 -28.12 19.13 -8.03
CA ASN A 412 -27.79 20.33 -8.78
C ASN A 412 -27.97 21.56 -7.89
N THR A 413 -26.87 22.25 -7.55
CA THR A 413 -26.90 23.40 -6.63
C THR A 413 -27.48 24.67 -7.25
N VAL A 414 -27.55 24.76 -8.57
CA VAL A 414 -28.12 25.90 -9.30
C VAL A 414 -29.63 25.81 -9.37
N SER A 415 -30.16 24.67 -9.83
CA SER A 415 -31.60 24.46 -10.01
C SER A 415 -32.32 24.01 -8.72
N GLY A 416 -31.55 23.55 -7.72
CA GLY A 416 -32.06 22.90 -6.51
C GLY A 416 -32.65 21.51 -6.78
N SER A 417 -32.47 20.97 -7.99
CA SER A 417 -32.93 19.63 -8.37
C SER A 417 -32.14 18.59 -7.58
N MET A 418 -32.85 17.61 -7.02
CA MET A 418 -32.27 16.59 -6.17
C MET A 418 -32.89 15.24 -6.50
N ILE A 419 -32.06 14.22 -6.75
CA ILE A 419 -32.52 12.83 -6.86
C ILE A 419 -31.83 12.04 -5.76
N LEU A 420 -32.60 11.59 -4.77
CA LEU A 420 -32.10 10.63 -3.79
C LEU A 420 -32.39 9.22 -4.32
N ALA A 421 -31.36 8.53 -4.80
CA ALA A 421 -31.46 7.17 -5.27
C ALA A 421 -31.23 6.22 -4.09
N GLU A 422 -32.34 5.80 -3.46
CA GLU A 422 -32.36 5.02 -2.23
C GLU A 422 -31.90 3.58 -2.47
N ASN A 423 -31.03 3.08 -1.60
CA ASN A 423 -30.44 1.76 -1.71
C ASN A 423 -31.30 0.68 -1.04
N ASN A 424 -31.99 -0.12 -1.85
CA ASN A 424 -32.82 -1.22 -1.35
C ASN A 424 -32.01 -2.50 -1.01
N GLY A 425 -30.69 -2.50 -1.22
CA GLY A 425 -29.77 -3.62 -1.00
C GLY A 425 -29.35 -4.37 -2.28
N ASN A 426 -29.96 -4.09 -3.42
CA ASN A 426 -29.55 -4.68 -4.71
C ASN A 426 -29.61 -3.73 -5.92
N LYS A 427 -30.29 -2.58 -5.79
CA LYS A 427 -30.44 -1.51 -6.78
C LYS A 427 -30.63 -0.18 -6.07
N PHE A 428 -30.49 0.92 -6.81
CA PHE A 428 -30.96 2.22 -6.36
C PHE A 428 -32.35 2.51 -6.91
N ILE A 429 -33.24 3.05 -6.06
CA ILE A 429 -34.60 3.48 -6.41
C ILE A 429 -34.62 5.01 -6.41
N PRO A 430 -34.70 5.69 -7.57
CA PRO A 430 -34.64 7.14 -7.63
C PRO A 430 -35.92 7.77 -7.08
N ASN A 431 -35.76 8.70 -6.14
CA ASN A 431 -36.80 9.59 -5.65
C ASN A 431 -36.49 11.04 -6.06
N TYR A 432 -37.37 11.64 -6.86
CA TYR A 432 -37.18 12.97 -7.43
C TYR A 432 -37.72 14.03 -6.48
N LEU A 433 -36.84 14.90 -6.03
CA LEU A 433 -37.09 15.92 -5.01
C LEU A 433 -36.60 17.29 -5.51
N LYS A 434 -37.00 18.33 -4.79
CA LYS A 434 -36.49 19.68 -5.01
C LYS A 434 -36.21 20.33 -3.67
N TRP A 435 -34.97 20.78 -3.47
CA TRP A 435 -34.59 21.46 -2.24
C TRP A 435 -34.65 22.97 -2.43
N GLN A 436 -35.71 23.58 -1.91
CA GLN A 436 -36.01 25.00 -2.14
C GLN A 436 -34.97 25.95 -1.54
N ALA A 437 -34.16 25.50 -0.59
CA ALA A 437 -33.11 26.32 0.01
C ALA A 437 -31.95 26.60 -0.97
N LEU A 438 -31.81 25.81 -2.03
CA LEU A 438 -30.86 26.02 -3.11
C LEU A 438 -31.57 26.67 -4.32
N ASN A 439 -31.57 28.00 -4.38
CA ASN A 439 -31.99 28.74 -5.57
C ASN A 439 -30.88 29.72 -5.97
N ASP A 440 -30.42 29.66 -7.22
CA ASP A 440 -29.45 30.58 -7.85
C ASP A 440 -28.02 30.59 -7.27
N PHE A 441 -27.59 29.52 -6.61
CA PHE A 441 -26.20 29.37 -6.16
C PHE A 441 -25.30 28.86 -7.29
N GLN A 442 -24.65 29.77 -8.02
CA GLN A 442 -23.82 29.43 -9.20
C GLN A 442 -22.45 28.81 -8.84
N ASN A 443 -21.92 29.06 -7.64
CA ASN A 443 -20.58 28.62 -7.20
C ASN A 443 -20.60 27.98 -5.80
N VAL A 444 -21.56 27.08 -5.58
CA VAL A 444 -21.66 26.29 -4.35
C VAL A 444 -21.36 24.83 -4.62
N ASP A 445 -20.32 24.33 -3.96
CA ASP A 445 -19.95 22.91 -4.00
C ASP A 445 -20.55 22.17 -2.79
N PRO A 446 -21.38 21.14 -3.02
CA PRO A 446 -21.87 20.27 -1.96
C PRO A 446 -20.84 19.18 -1.64
N VAL A 447 -20.66 18.91 -0.36
CA VAL A 447 -19.79 17.84 0.16
C VAL A 447 -20.54 17.07 1.23
N ALA A 448 -20.42 15.74 1.21
CA ALA A 448 -20.94 14.87 2.25
C ALA A 448 -20.13 15.00 3.55
N GLY A 449 -20.81 14.90 4.69
CA GLY A 449 -20.15 14.79 5.99
C GLY A 449 -21.14 14.46 7.10
N GLU A 450 -20.63 14.00 8.24
CA GLU A 450 -21.41 13.81 9.47
C GLU A 450 -21.27 15.07 10.33
N LEU A 451 -22.31 15.90 10.46
CA LEU A 451 -22.18 17.25 11.04
C LEU A 451 -22.85 17.38 12.41
N ASN A 452 -23.60 16.37 12.86
CA ASN A 452 -24.32 16.42 14.13
C ASN A 452 -24.08 15.19 15.03
N GLY A 453 -23.41 14.15 14.53
CA GLY A 453 -23.08 12.91 15.22
C GLY A 453 -24.22 11.90 15.26
N ASP A 454 -25.23 12.01 14.39
CA ASP A 454 -26.38 11.11 14.36
C ASP A 454 -26.17 9.86 13.51
N GLY A 455 -25.05 9.77 12.77
CA GLY A 455 -24.66 8.65 11.92
C GLY A 455 -25.25 8.72 10.50
N LEU A 456 -25.97 9.78 10.14
CA LEU A 456 -26.45 10.02 8.78
C LEU A 456 -25.56 11.05 8.08
N THR A 457 -25.40 10.88 6.77
CA THR A 457 -24.68 11.86 5.96
C THR A 457 -25.52 13.14 5.82
N ASP A 458 -24.98 14.24 6.32
CA ASP A 458 -25.42 15.62 6.13
C ASP A 458 -24.76 16.25 4.89
N LEU A 459 -25.13 17.50 4.58
CA LEU A 459 -24.51 18.29 3.52
C LEU A 459 -23.78 19.52 4.07
N LEU A 460 -22.52 19.64 3.67
CA LEU A 460 -21.74 20.86 3.70
C LEU A 460 -21.83 21.56 2.33
N LEU A 461 -22.06 22.86 2.32
CA LEU A 461 -22.12 23.69 1.11
C LEU A 461 -21.01 24.74 1.16
N TYR A 462 -20.04 24.67 0.26
CA TYR A 462 -18.98 25.67 0.19
C TYR A 462 -19.32 26.77 -0.84
N ASP A 463 -19.60 27.98 -0.35
CA ASP A 463 -19.81 29.17 -1.17
C ASP A 463 -18.48 29.90 -1.35
N ARG A 464 -17.87 29.65 -2.52
CA ARG A 464 -16.56 30.19 -2.91
C ARG A 464 -16.56 31.71 -3.03
N ASP A 465 -17.64 32.29 -3.53
CA ASP A 465 -17.71 33.73 -3.82
C ASP A 465 -17.71 34.55 -2.54
N ASN A 466 -18.37 34.05 -1.49
CA ASN A 466 -18.53 34.75 -0.22
C ASN A 466 -17.58 34.24 0.88
N GLY A 467 -16.82 33.17 0.64
CA GLY A 467 -15.90 32.58 1.61
C GLY A 467 -16.63 32.11 2.87
N ARG A 468 -17.69 31.32 2.69
CA ARG A 468 -18.51 30.79 3.79
C ARG A 468 -18.90 29.34 3.53
N ILE A 469 -19.19 28.63 4.60
CA ILE A 469 -19.70 27.26 4.58
C ILE A 469 -21.13 27.23 5.12
N GLY A 470 -22.00 26.52 4.43
CA GLY A 470 -23.39 26.28 4.78
C GLY A 470 -23.52 24.86 5.31
N ARG A 471 -24.24 24.70 6.41
CA ARG A 471 -24.60 23.39 6.96
C ARG A 471 -26.08 23.12 6.69
N ALA A 472 -26.38 21.92 6.20
CA ALA A 472 -27.74 21.42 6.09
C ALA A 472 -27.82 20.01 6.66
N ILE A 473 -28.63 19.88 7.72
CA ILE A 473 -28.78 18.63 8.47
C ILE A 473 -29.78 17.74 7.76
N ASN A 474 -29.39 16.49 7.55
CA ASN A 474 -30.20 15.44 7.00
C ASN A 474 -31.24 14.95 8.02
N GLN A 475 -32.46 14.76 7.56
CA GLN A 475 -33.61 14.29 8.33
C GLN A 475 -34.21 13.05 7.66
N GLY A 476 -33.35 12.14 7.21
CA GLY A 476 -33.74 10.90 6.55
C GLY A 476 -34.06 11.07 5.06
N GLY A 477 -33.22 11.81 4.33
CA GLY A 477 -33.31 12.06 2.89
C GLY A 477 -33.86 13.44 2.51
N CYS A 478 -34.21 14.26 3.50
CA CYS A 478 -34.59 15.66 3.36
C CYS A 478 -33.62 16.51 4.18
N PHE A 479 -33.28 17.71 3.70
CA PHE A 479 -32.30 18.58 4.36
C PHE A 479 -32.97 19.80 5.00
N SER A 480 -32.45 20.22 6.15
CA SER A 480 -32.86 21.43 6.83
C SER A 480 -32.60 22.69 5.99
N ASP A 481 -33.05 23.85 6.48
CA ASP A 481 -32.53 25.13 5.99
C ASP A 481 -31.01 25.23 6.21
N ILE A 482 -30.37 26.03 5.36
CA ILE A 482 -28.91 26.20 5.34
C ILE A 482 -28.49 27.21 6.40
N THR A 483 -27.63 26.80 7.33
CA THR A 483 -27.00 27.70 8.30
C THR A 483 -25.60 28.06 7.84
N TRP A 484 -25.35 29.34 7.56
CA TRP A 484 -24.07 29.83 7.03
C TRP A 484 -23.12 30.31 8.12
N GLN A 485 -21.83 29.98 7.99
CA GLN A 485 -20.73 30.49 8.80
C GLN A 485 -19.58 30.95 7.91
N SER A 486 -19.02 32.12 8.22
CA SER A 486 -17.90 32.70 7.46
C SER A 486 -16.59 32.56 8.21
N PHE A 487 -15.53 32.19 7.49
CA PHE A 487 -14.18 32.09 8.03
C PHE A 487 -13.20 32.78 7.09
N ASN A 488 -12.22 33.50 7.63
CA ASN A 488 -11.27 34.23 6.80
C ASN A 488 -10.42 33.33 5.90
N LEU A 489 -10.12 32.09 6.34
CA LEU A 489 -9.35 31.14 5.53
C LEU A 489 -10.07 30.74 4.22
N LEU A 490 -11.41 30.75 4.23
CA LEU A 490 -12.25 30.39 3.09
C LEU A 490 -12.21 31.47 1.98
N LYS A 491 -11.60 32.63 2.24
CA LYS A 491 -11.46 33.73 1.28
C LYS A 491 -10.15 33.67 0.49
N ALA A 492 -9.31 32.66 0.73
CA ALA A 492 -8.06 32.49 0.00
C ALA A 492 -8.33 32.25 -1.50
N LYS A 493 -7.49 32.82 -2.38
CA LYS A 493 -7.69 32.75 -3.84
C LYS A 493 -7.38 31.36 -4.38
N SER A 494 -6.38 30.72 -3.80
CA SER A 494 -5.96 29.36 -4.14
C SER A 494 -6.21 28.43 -2.95
N LEU A 495 -7.46 28.04 -2.76
CA LEU A 495 -7.90 27.14 -1.69
C LEU A 495 -8.41 25.81 -2.27
N LYS A 496 -8.01 24.69 -1.67
CA LYS A 496 -8.74 23.42 -1.77
C LYS A 496 -9.26 23.03 -0.39
N LEU A 497 -10.44 22.42 -0.37
CA LEU A 497 -11.07 21.87 0.83
C LEU A 497 -11.11 20.35 0.73
N LEU A 498 -10.86 19.69 1.85
CA LEU A 498 -11.15 18.28 2.09
C LEU A 498 -12.04 18.18 3.32
N THR A 499 -12.89 17.17 3.35
CA THR A 499 -13.73 16.83 4.50
C THR A 499 -13.35 15.46 5.00
N GLY A 500 -13.29 15.29 6.31
CA GLY A 500 -12.95 14.02 6.97
C GLY A 500 -13.01 14.18 8.49
N ASP A 501 -13.10 13.09 9.23
CA ASP A 501 -12.96 13.09 10.69
C ASP A 501 -11.47 13.06 11.06
N PHE A 502 -10.81 14.21 10.92
CA PHE A 502 -9.37 14.30 11.18
C PHE A 502 -9.04 14.24 12.68
N ASN A 503 -9.99 14.54 13.56
CA ASN A 503 -9.75 14.58 15.00
C ASN A 503 -10.24 13.31 15.75
N GLY A 504 -11.08 12.48 15.11
CA GLY A 504 -11.60 11.21 15.62
C GLY A 504 -12.79 11.35 16.57
N ASP A 505 -13.57 12.44 16.50
CA ASP A 505 -14.73 12.67 17.39
C ASP A 505 -16.08 12.19 16.80
N GLY A 506 -16.02 11.61 15.60
CA GLY A 506 -17.15 11.13 14.83
C GLY A 506 -17.91 12.22 14.09
N THR A 507 -17.38 13.44 13.98
CA THR A 507 -17.92 14.50 13.12
C THR A 507 -16.92 14.92 12.06
N SER A 508 -17.43 15.28 10.88
CA SER A 508 -16.58 15.73 9.78
C SER A 508 -16.04 17.12 10.06
N ASP A 509 -14.71 17.21 10.00
CA ASP A 509 -13.93 18.44 9.95
C ASP A 509 -13.74 18.91 8.50
N ILE A 510 -13.21 20.12 8.32
CA ILE A 510 -12.81 20.65 7.01
C ILE A 510 -11.36 21.06 7.05
N LEU A 511 -10.54 20.43 6.22
CA LEU A 511 -9.16 20.82 5.98
C LEU A 511 -9.09 21.80 4.81
N GLY A 512 -8.68 23.04 5.07
CA GLY A 512 -8.37 24.04 4.07
C GLY A 512 -6.87 24.09 3.77
N ILE A 513 -6.52 23.84 2.51
CA ILE A 513 -5.15 23.91 1.99
C ILE A 513 -5.01 25.19 1.16
N ASN A 514 -4.26 26.14 1.69
CA ASN A 514 -4.03 27.44 1.07
C ASN A 514 -2.69 27.45 0.32
N PHE A 515 -2.76 27.32 -1.01
CA PHE A 515 -1.59 27.32 -1.91
C PHE A 515 -0.97 28.71 -2.10
N ASP A 516 -1.63 29.79 -1.67
CA ASP A 516 -1.03 31.13 -1.69
C ASP A 516 0.01 31.29 -0.56
N THR A 517 -0.05 30.43 0.48
CA THR A 517 0.78 30.52 1.69
C THR A 517 1.44 29.20 2.11
N ASP A 518 1.16 28.10 1.41
CA ASP A 518 1.55 26.73 1.76
C ASP A 518 1.17 26.34 3.21
N THR A 519 -0.02 26.74 3.65
CA THR A 519 -0.53 26.44 5.00
C THR A 519 -1.78 25.59 4.98
N TRP A 520 -1.89 24.71 5.98
CA TRP A 520 -2.99 23.78 6.17
C TRP A 520 -3.70 24.16 7.48
N GLN A 521 -5.01 24.42 7.40
CA GLN A 521 -5.82 24.81 8.55
C GLN A 521 -7.09 23.99 8.59
N VAL A 522 -7.47 23.54 9.79
CA VAL A 522 -8.68 22.75 10.00
C VAL A 522 -9.76 23.59 10.64
N LEU A 523 -10.96 23.54 10.08
CA LEU A 523 -12.20 23.91 10.75
C LEU A 523 -12.75 22.65 11.40
N VAL A 524 -12.73 22.63 12.72
CA VAL A 524 -13.18 21.50 13.53
C VAL A 524 -14.70 21.51 13.60
N GLY A 525 -15.32 20.38 13.27
CA GLY A 525 -16.73 20.11 13.47
C GLY A 525 -17.06 20.12 14.96
N VAL A 526 -18.13 20.81 15.34
CA VAL A 526 -18.61 20.88 16.71
C VAL A 526 -20.09 20.55 16.69
N LYS A 527 -20.43 19.41 17.32
CA LYS A 527 -21.80 18.91 17.44
C LYS A 527 -22.75 20.05 17.84
N ALA A 528 -23.81 20.23 17.06
CA ALA A 528 -24.82 21.30 17.18
C ALA A 528 -24.34 22.77 17.00
N HIS A 529 -23.05 23.07 17.01
CA HIS A 529 -22.49 24.43 16.94
C HIS A 529 -21.81 24.78 15.61
N GLY A 530 -21.74 23.83 14.67
CA GLY A 530 -21.14 24.04 13.36
C GLY A 530 -19.64 23.89 13.40
N PHE A 531 -18.91 24.88 12.92
CA PHE A 531 -17.46 24.80 12.81
C PHE A 531 -16.76 25.82 13.69
N SER A 532 -15.60 25.43 14.21
CA SER A 532 -14.67 26.31 14.89
C SER A 532 -13.29 26.22 14.25
N LEU A 533 -12.65 27.35 14.01
CA LEU A 533 -11.29 27.35 13.50
C LEU A 533 -10.34 26.75 14.55
N SER A 534 -9.60 25.71 14.18
CA SER A 534 -8.51 25.22 15.02
C SER A 534 -7.51 26.36 15.27
N PRO A 535 -7.16 26.66 16.54
CA PRO A 535 -6.17 27.69 16.84
C PRO A 535 -4.77 27.30 16.36
N LYS A 536 -4.56 26.04 15.99
CA LYS A 536 -3.30 25.51 15.49
C LYS A 536 -3.37 25.31 13.98
N ARG A 537 -2.27 25.62 13.31
CA ARG A 537 -2.00 25.06 11.98
C ARG A 537 -1.64 23.60 12.17
N TRP A 538 -2.31 22.71 11.45
CA TRP A 538 -2.06 21.27 11.53
C TRP A 538 -0.99 20.81 10.55
N ASN A 539 -0.43 21.74 9.77
CA ASN A 539 0.82 21.59 9.06
C ASN A 539 1.29 22.96 8.57
N SER A 540 2.60 23.18 8.63
CA SER A 540 3.30 24.20 7.86
C SER A 540 4.55 23.57 7.27
N GLN A 541 4.84 23.82 5.99
CA GLN A 541 6.07 23.43 5.25
C GLN A 541 5.99 22.19 4.34
N PHE A 542 4.80 21.61 4.08
CA PHE A 542 4.66 20.66 2.96
C PHE A 542 4.26 21.37 1.67
N SER A 543 5.19 21.46 0.71
CA SER A 543 4.91 21.94 -0.64
C SER A 543 4.23 20.83 -1.47
N ILE A 544 2.96 21.06 -1.79
CA ILE A 544 2.18 20.24 -2.72
C ILE A 544 1.65 21.13 -3.85
N SER A 545 1.57 20.59 -5.06
CA SER A 545 1.11 21.36 -6.21
C SER A 545 -0.42 21.43 -6.28
N ARG A 546 -0.95 22.55 -6.78
CA ARG A 546 -2.39 22.80 -6.86
C ARG A 546 -3.12 21.87 -7.84
N ASP A 547 -2.44 21.32 -8.83
CA ASP A 547 -3.01 20.38 -9.80
C ASP A 547 -3.14 18.95 -9.27
N PHE A 548 -2.57 18.63 -8.09
CA PHE A 548 -2.61 17.28 -7.53
C PHE A 548 -4.01 16.93 -6.99
N LYS A 549 -4.43 15.68 -7.17
CA LYS A 549 -5.64 15.13 -6.54
C LYS A 549 -5.39 14.94 -5.04
N LEU A 550 -6.41 15.17 -4.24
CA LEU A 550 -6.35 15.13 -2.78
C LEU A 550 -7.48 14.26 -2.26
N PHE A 551 -7.18 13.46 -1.24
CA PHE A 551 -8.13 12.54 -0.62
C PHE A 551 -8.01 12.61 0.89
N ALA A 552 -9.14 12.41 1.58
CA ALA A 552 -9.20 12.23 3.02
C ALA A 552 -9.80 10.86 3.31
N ALA A 553 -9.09 10.03 4.07
CA ALA A 553 -9.54 8.72 4.51
C ALA A 553 -8.59 8.15 5.58
N ASP A 554 -9.09 7.37 6.52
CA ASP A 554 -8.25 6.61 7.47
C ASP A 554 -7.49 5.49 6.73
N ILE A 555 -6.24 5.73 6.34
CA ILE A 555 -5.40 4.74 5.64
C ILE A 555 -4.63 3.84 6.60
N ASN A 556 -4.65 4.10 7.91
CA ASN A 556 -3.79 3.41 8.88
C ASN A 556 -4.58 2.63 9.96
N GLY A 557 -5.89 2.86 10.06
CA GLY A 557 -6.83 2.18 10.95
C GLY A 557 -6.87 2.74 12.37
N ASP A 558 -6.47 4.00 12.59
CA ASP A 558 -6.48 4.64 13.92
C ASP A 558 -7.74 5.47 14.19
N ASN A 559 -8.76 5.34 13.33
CA ASN A 559 -10.04 6.05 13.34
C ASN A 559 -9.90 7.58 13.20
N LYS A 560 -8.81 8.05 12.60
CA LYS A 560 -8.68 9.43 12.14
C LYS A 560 -8.42 9.42 10.64
N ASP A 561 -9.10 10.30 9.93
CA ASP A 561 -8.82 10.46 8.52
C ASP A 561 -7.41 11.04 8.32
N ASP A 562 -6.68 10.46 7.37
CA ASP A 562 -5.40 10.92 6.89
C ASP A 562 -5.56 11.66 5.56
N VAL A 563 -4.49 12.28 5.08
CA VAL A 563 -4.48 12.95 3.77
C VAL A 563 -3.56 12.24 2.79
N MET A 564 -4.11 11.90 1.64
CA MET A 564 -3.39 11.34 0.51
C MET A 564 -3.35 12.33 -0.65
N VAL A 565 -2.19 12.44 -1.30
CA VAL A 565 -1.95 13.34 -2.43
C VAL A 565 -1.44 12.54 -3.60
N HIS A 566 -2.07 12.72 -4.77
CA HIS A 566 -1.72 12.03 -6.01
C HIS A 566 -1.42 13.03 -7.12
N SER A 567 -0.24 12.91 -7.71
CA SER A 567 0.17 13.75 -8.83
C SER A 567 -0.19 13.14 -10.19
N PRO A 568 -0.29 13.96 -11.26
CA PRO A 568 -0.57 13.46 -12.61
C PRO A 568 0.46 12.44 -13.15
N ASP A 569 1.71 12.51 -12.70
CA ASP A 569 2.78 11.56 -13.03
C ASP A 569 2.78 10.29 -12.16
N GLY A 570 1.82 10.15 -11.25
CA GLY A 570 1.60 8.95 -10.44
C GLY A 570 2.32 8.94 -9.10
N LEU A 571 2.99 10.02 -8.70
CA LEU A 571 3.60 10.11 -7.37
C LEU A 571 2.50 10.23 -6.31
N TRP A 572 2.64 9.43 -5.25
CA TRP A 572 1.80 9.49 -4.07
C TRP A 572 2.57 10.08 -2.90
N LYS A 573 1.86 10.84 -2.06
CA LYS A 573 2.33 11.27 -0.74
C LYS A 573 1.23 11.02 0.29
N SER A 574 1.61 10.49 1.44
CA SER A 574 0.72 10.33 2.59
C SER A 574 1.08 11.33 3.69
N PHE A 575 0.06 11.81 4.38
CA PHE A 575 0.17 12.64 5.57
C PHE A 575 -0.76 12.08 6.63
N THR A 576 -0.19 11.43 7.63
CA THR A 576 -0.93 10.76 8.70
C THR A 576 -1.19 11.72 9.86
N MET A 577 -2.40 11.68 10.41
CA MET A 577 -2.81 12.53 11.51
C MET A 577 -2.44 11.90 12.86
N ASP A 578 -1.44 12.47 13.54
CA ASP A 578 -0.87 11.88 14.77
C ASP A 578 -1.65 12.21 16.07
N GLY A 579 -2.84 12.82 15.92
CA GLY A 579 -3.65 13.36 17.01
C GLY A 579 -3.31 14.81 17.39
N ARG A 580 -2.31 15.44 16.75
CA ARG A 580 -2.01 16.87 16.90
C ARG A 580 -1.86 17.59 15.56
N GLU A 581 -1.16 16.99 14.62
CA GLU A 581 -0.87 17.55 13.30
C GLU A 581 -0.69 16.44 12.25
N PHE A 582 -0.71 16.84 10.99
CA PHE A 582 -0.40 15.94 9.88
C PHE A 582 1.12 15.77 9.77
N VAL A 583 1.58 14.53 9.84
CA VAL A 583 2.99 14.14 9.70
C VAL A 583 3.16 13.42 8.36
N SER A 584 4.21 13.77 7.62
CA SER A 584 4.51 13.11 6.34
C SER A 584 4.79 11.62 6.55
N GLY A 585 3.98 10.76 5.94
CA GLY A 585 4.18 9.31 5.88
C GLY A 585 5.12 8.86 4.74
N GLY A 586 5.62 9.81 3.94
CA GLY A 586 6.58 9.55 2.87
C GLY A 586 5.99 9.70 1.46
N SER A 587 6.69 9.18 0.46
CA SER A 587 6.24 9.20 -0.94
C SER A 587 6.51 7.86 -1.61
N PHE A 588 5.62 7.45 -2.49
CA PHE A 588 5.70 6.19 -3.24
C PHE A 588 5.13 6.35 -4.66
N GLY A 589 5.23 5.32 -5.49
CA GLY A 589 4.94 5.42 -6.93
C GLY A 589 6.18 5.66 -7.82
N PRO A 590 6.00 5.81 -9.14
CA PRO A 590 4.79 6.29 -9.81
C PRO A 590 3.74 5.20 -10.04
N TRP A 591 2.55 5.38 -9.46
CA TRP A 591 1.39 4.50 -9.61
C TRP A 591 0.18 5.25 -10.17
N GLY A 592 -0.52 4.63 -11.11
CA GLY A 592 -1.70 5.27 -11.75
C GLY A 592 -1.37 6.58 -12.46
N SER A 593 -0.25 6.66 -13.18
CA SER A 593 0.14 7.84 -13.96
C SER A 593 -0.78 8.07 -15.18
N GLY A 594 -0.85 9.30 -15.68
CA GLY A 594 -1.61 9.63 -16.88
C GLY A 594 -3.11 9.83 -16.60
N ASN A 595 -3.98 9.46 -17.54
CA ASN A 595 -5.42 9.58 -17.36
C ASN A 595 -5.95 8.42 -16.50
N THR A 596 -5.72 8.51 -15.18
CA THR A 596 -6.18 7.52 -14.20
C THR A 596 -7.16 8.17 -13.23
N GLU A 597 -8.33 7.55 -13.07
CA GLU A 597 -9.25 7.88 -11.99
C GLU A 597 -8.95 7.05 -10.75
N VAL A 598 -9.03 7.70 -9.58
CA VAL A 598 -8.63 7.10 -8.31
C VAL A 598 -9.66 7.38 -7.22
N ALA A 599 -9.95 6.38 -6.40
CA ALA A 599 -10.78 6.49 -5.21
C ALA A 599 -10.14 5.75 -4.03
N LEU A 600 -10.49 6.17 -2.81
CA LEU A 600 -10.05 5.55 -1.56
C LEU A 600 -11.25 4.93 -0.84
N ALA A 601 -11.08 3.72 -0.29
CA ALA A 601 -12.04 3.10 0.63
C ALA A 601 -11.48 1.80 1.20
N ASP A 602 -12.00 1.38 2.36
CA ASP A 602 -11.75 0.03 2.89
C ASP A 602 -12.44 -1.02 2.00
N ILE A 603 -11.70 -1.59 1.05
CA ILE A 603 -12.23 -2.61 0.13
C ILE A 603 -11.92 -4.02 0.63
N ASN A 604 -11.04 -4.18 1.61
CA ASN A 604 -10.63 -5.48 2.13
C ASN A 604 -11.24 -5.81 3.52
N GLY A 605 -11.92 -4.84 4.14
CA GLY A 605 -12.63 -4.94 5.42
C GLY A 605 -11.73 -4.88 6.65
N ASP A 606 -10.50 -4.35 6.54
CA ASP A 606 -9.54 -4.26 7.64
C ASP A 606 -9.58 -2.92 8.38
N GLN A 607 -10.56 -2.06 8.06
CA GLN A 607 -10.77 -0.71 8.57
C GLN A 607 -9.73 0.31 8.10
N LYS A 608 -8.96 -0.01 7.04
CA LYS A 608 -8.02 0.92 6.41
C LYS A 608 -8.48 1.22 4.99
N ALA A 609 -8.36 2.47 4.58
CA ALA A 609 -8.67 2.86 3.23
C ALA A 609 -7.59 2.37 2.25
N ASP A 610 -8.03 1.61 1.27
CA ASP A 610 -7.26 1.08 0.15
C ASP A 610 -7.38 1.99 -1.07
N LEU A 611 -6.53 1.78 -2.09
CA LEU A 611 -6.59 2.48 -3.37
C LEU A 611 -7.36 1.67 -4.41
N ILE A 612 -8.19 2.37 -5.18
CA ILE A 612 -8.83 1.85 -6.39
C ILE A 612 -8.48 2.75 -7.57
N MET A 613 -7.95 2.17 -8.64
CA MET A 613 -7.45 2.91 -9.81
C MET A 613 -8.04 2.37 -11.11
N ILE A 614 -8.58 3.27 -11.94
CA ILE A 614 -9.03 2.99 -13.30
C ILE A 614 -8.14 3.73 -14.29
N ASN A 615 -7.35 2.97 -15.06
CA ASN A 615 -6.48 3.55 -16.08
C ASN A 615 -7.22 3.65 -17.42
N HIS A 616 -7.35 4.86 -17.97
CA HIS A 616 -8.03 5.11 -19.24
C HIS A 616 -7.11 5.10 -20.48
N SER A 617 -5.80 4.92 -20.31
CA SER A 617 -4.80 5.11 -21.38
C SER A 617 -4.56 3.88 -22.26
N THR A 618 -4.93 2.66 -21.84
CA THR A 618 -4.50 1.42 -22.49
C THR A 618 -5.52 0.76 -23.42
N GLY A 619 -6.71 1.35 -23.64
CA GLY A 619 -7.78 0.79 -24.49
C GLY A 619 -8.42 -0.52 -23.97
N THR A 620 -7.72 -1.24 -23.09
CA THR A 620 -8.25 -2.21 -22.12
C THR A 620 -8.35 -1.49 -20.79
N TYR A 621 -9.58 -1.27 -20.33
CA TYR A 621 -9.81 -0.53 -19.09
C TYR A 621 -9.84 -1.51 -17.92
N ASN A 622 -8.94 -1.30 -16.97
CA ASN A 622 -8.73 -2.22 -15.86
C ASN A 622 -9.02 -1.52 -14.55
N LEU A 623 -9.77 -2.19 -13.68
CA LEU A 623 -10.00 -1.79 -12.30
C LEU A 623 -8.92 -2.43 -11.44
N ASN A 624 -7.96 -1.63 -10.99
CA ASN A 624 -6.84 -2.07 -10.17
C ASN A 624 -7.07 -1.65 -8.72
N SER A 625 -6.50 -2.41 -7.79
CA SER A 625 -6.47 -2.05 -6.37
C SER A 625 -5.04 -2.07 -5.84
N ALA A 626 -4.79 -1.31 -4.79
CA ALA A 626 -3.64 -1.49 -3.92
C ALA A 626 -4.11 -1.41 -2.47
N ILE A 627 -3.68 -2.36 -1.65
CA ILE A 627 -4.15 -2.51 -0.28
C ILE A 627 -3.24 -1.76 0.67
N SER A 628 -3.81 -1.00 1.60
CA SER A 628 -3.03 -0.36 2.65
C SER A 628 -2.44 -1.42 3.57
N VAL A 629 -1.15 -1.29 3.85
CA VAL A 629 -0.47 -2.10 4.88
C VAL A 629 0.12 -1.23 5.99
N LEU A 630 -0.26 0.05 6.02
CA LEU A 630 0.07 0.98 7.09
C LEU A 630 -0.61 0.59 8.41
N GLY A 631 -0.11 1.12 9.53
CA GLY A 631 -0.63 0.83 10.86
C GLY A 631 0.07 -0.34 11.55
N LYS A 632 -0.43 -0.71 12.74
CA LYS A 632 0.14 -1.80 13.56
C LYS A 632 -0.39 -3.17 13.21
#